data_AF-V7IWE6-F1
#
_entry.id   AF-V7IWE6-F1
#
_cell.length_a   1.000
_cell.length_b   1.000
_cell.length_c   1.000
_cell.angle_alpha   90.00
_cell.angle_beta   90.00
_cell.angle_gamma   90.00
#
_symmetry.space_group_name_H-M   'P 1'
#
loop_
_entity.id
_entity.type
_entity.pdbx_description
1 polymer ?
#
loop_
_entity_poly.entity_id
_entity_poly.type
_entity_poly.pdbx_seq_one_letter_code
_entity_poly.pdbx_strand_id
1 'polypeptide(L)'
;MQMGGDFANNPNAQQFIDKMVSKHGFDRQQLQEILSQSKRLDYVLRLMDRQAPTTQPPAGPNGAWLRYRKQFITPDNVQNGVAFWNQYEDALNRAWQVYGVPPEIIVGIIGVETRWGRIMGKTRILDALATLSFNYPRRAEYFSGELETFLLMARDEQDDPLNLKGSFAGAMGYGQFMPSSYKEYAVDFNGDGHINLWDPVDAIGSVANYFKAHGWVKGDTVAVPANGQAPGLANGFKTKYSLSQLAAAGLTPQQSLGNHQEASLLRLDIGTGYQYWYGLPNFYTITRYNHSTHYAMAVWQLGQAVALARVR
;
A
#
# COMPACT_ATOMS: atom_id res chain seq x y z
N MET A 1 29.63 0.73 26.08
CA MET A 1 28.83 -0.24 26.85
C MET A 1 28.14 -1.20 25.88
N GLN A 2 27.89 -2.45 26.27
CA GLN A 2 27.04 -3.35 25.49
C GLN A 2 25.57 -2.95 25.72
N MET A 3 24.79 -2.91 24.64
CA MET A 3 23.36 -2.61 24.68
C MET A 3 22.61 -3.74 25.39
N GLY A 4 21.59 -3.42 26.19
CA GLY A 4 20.68 -4.40 26.80
C GLY A 4 19.48 -4.77 25.89
N GLY A 5 18.45 -5.40 26.47
CA GLY A 5 17.19 -5.70 25.78
C GLY A 5 17.24 -6.90 24.83
N ASP A 6 16.16 -7.10 24.07
CA ASP A 6 15.96 -8.28 23.22
C ASP A 6 17.01 -8.43 22.10
N PHE A 7 17.70 -7.34 21.77
CA PHE A 7 18.73 -7.28 20.72
C PHE A 7 20.16 -7.13 21.25
N ALA A 8 20.39 -7.26 22.57
CA ALA A 8 21.68 -7.02 23.23
C ALA A 8 22.90 -7.66 22.54
N ASN A 9 22.80 -8.95 22.25
CA ASN A 9 23.86 -9.76 21.65
C ASN A 9 23.60 -10.10 20.17
N ASN A 10 22.79 -9.29 19.47
CA ASN A 10 22.45 -9.54 18.08
C ASN A 10 23.50 -8.93 17.13
N PRO A 11 24.24 -9.73 16.34
CA PRO A 11 25.28 -9.21 15.43
C PRO A 11 24.72 -8.23 14.38
N ASN A 12 23.51 -8.48 13.87
CA ASN A 12 22.87 -7.62 12.88
C ASN A 12 22.55 -6.24 13.47
N ALA A 13 22.14 -6.19 14.75
CA ALA A 13 21.90 -4.93 15.45
C ALA A 13 23.20 -4.14 15.65
N GLN A 14 24.31 -4.79 16.02
CA GLN A 14 25.61 -4.13 16.17
C GLN A 14 26.11 -3.57 14.83
N GLN A 15 26.05 -4.36 13.76
CA GLN A 15 26.42 -3.91 12.41
C GLN A 15 25.54 -2.74 11.93
N PHE A 16 24.25 -2.78 12.25
CA PHE A 16 23.34 -1.68 11.93
C PHE A 16 23.72 -0.39 12.69
N ILE A 17 24.04 -0.48 13.98
CA ILE A 17 24.52 0.67 14.76
C ILE A 17 25.80 1.23 14.14
N ASP A 18 26.77 0.37 13.80
CA ASP A 18 28.03 0.79 13.16
C ASP A 18 27.77 1.55 11.85
N LYS A 19 26.83 1.06 11.04
CA LYS A 19 26.38 1.71 9.81
C LYS A 19 25.76 3.08 10.08
N MET A 20 24.83 3.20 11.04
CA MET A 20 24.16 4.47 11.34
C MET A 20 25.13 5.52 11.88
N VAL A 21 26.09 5.12 12.72
CA VAL A 21 27.14 6.00 13.24
C VAL A 21 28.05 6.47 12.11
N SER A 22 28.60 5.54 11.33
CA SER A 22 29.60 5.86 10.29
C SER A 22 29.02 6.62 9.11
N LYS A 23 27.81 6.28 8.67
CA LYS A 23 27.18 6.86 7.46
C LYS A 23 26.40 8.14 7.75
N HIS A 24 25.73 8.22 8.89
CA HIS A 24 24.74 9.27 9.18
C HIS A 24 25.04 10.10 10.42
N GLY A 25 26.18 9.83 11.09
CA GLY A 25 26.62 10.59 12.25
C GLY A 25 25.73 10.43 13.47
N PHE A 26 25.00 9.33 13.61
CA PHE A 26 24.26 9.04 14.85
C PHE A 26 25.22 8.85 16.02
N ASP A 27 24.84 9.31 17.21
CA ASP A 27 25.55 8.95 18.43
C ASP A 27 25.30 7.48 18.78
N ARG A 28 26.38 6.75 19.08
CA ARG A 28 26.29 5.31 19.36
C ARG A 28 25.51 5.03 20.64
N GLN A 29 25.72 5.82 21.70
CA GLN A 29 25.09 5.57 23.00
C GLN A 29 23.59 5.83 22.92
N GLN A 30 23.19 6.94 22.29
CA GLN A 30 21.78 7.24 22.01
C GLN A 30 21.10 6.14 21.20
N LEU A 31 21.74 5.65 20.14
CA LEU A 31 21.16 4.58 19.32
C LEU A 31 21.07 3.25 20.08
N GLN A 32 22.05 2.94 20.93
CA GLN A 32 21.99 1.80 21.84
C GLN A 32 20.84 1.95 22.85
N GLU A 33 20.62 3.14 23.41
CA GLU A 33 19.51 3.39 24.33
C GLU A 33 18.15 3.19 23.65
N ILE A 34 17.97 3.70 22.42
CA ILE A 34 16.76 3.51 21.61
C ILE A 34 16.52 2.01 21.34
N LEU A 35 17.53 1.32 20.80
CA LEU A 35 17.40 -0.08 20.41
C LEU A 35 17.30 -1.04 21.59
N SER A 36 17.85 -0.68 22.76
CA SER A 36 17.68 -1.47 23.99
C SER A 36 16.23 -1.53 24.48
N GLN A 37 15.42 -0.54 24.09
CA GLN A 37 13.99 -0.45 24.40
C GLN A 37 13.11 -1.09 23.32
N SER A 38 13.70 -1.46 22.18
CA SER A 38 13.01 -2.17 21.11
C SER A 38 12.74 -3.63 21.49
N LYS A 39 11.57 -4.14 21.11
CA LYS A 39 11.12 -5.50 21.42
C LYS A 39 11.19 -6.41 20.21
N ARG A 40 11.61 -7.66 20.41
CA ARG A 40 11.53 -8.72 19.39
C ARG A 40 10.13 -9.33 19.39
N LEU A 41 9.38 -9.08 18.32
CA LEU A 41 7.97 -9.44 18.23
C LEU A 41 7.75 -10.72 17.41
N ASP A 42 7.64 -11.88 18.05
CA ASP A 42 7.45 -13.17 17.34
C ASP A 42 6.20 -13.21 16.44
N TYR A 43 5.14 -12.49 16.79
CA TYR A 43 3.94 -12.45 15.96
C TYR A 43 4.20 -11.74 14.62
N VAL A 44 5.13 -10.77 14.57
CA VAL A 44 5.55 -10.10 13.33
C VAL A 44 6.21 -11.11 12.39
N LEU A 45 7.13 -11.91 12.92
CA LEU A 45 7.81 -12.97 12.16
C LEU A 45 6.80 -13.98 11.60
N ARG A 46 5.88 -14.47 12.44
CA ARG A 46 4.83 -15.43 12.01
C ARG A 46 3.91 -14.86 10.93
N LEU A 47 3.53 -13.58 11.02
CA LEU A 47 2.70 -12.94 10.00
C LEU A 47 3.46 -12.79 8.67
N MET A 48 4.74 -12.43 8.73
CA MET A 48 5.60 -12.34 7.54
C MET A 48 5.77 -13.69 6.83
N ASP A 49 5.87 -14.79 7.58
CA ASP A 49 5.93 -16.15 7.03
C ASP A 49 4.62 -16.61 6.42
N ARG A 50 3.48 -16.29 7.05
CA ARG A 50 2.14 -16.60 6.49
C ARG A 50 1.87 -15.89 5.16
N GLN A 51 2.50 -14.75 4.93
CA GLN A 51 2.40 -13.98 3.68
C GLN A 51 3.51 -14.33 2.68
N ALA A 52 4.36 -15.31 2.98
CA ALA A 52 5.33 -15.79 2.00
C ALA A 52 4.63 -16.33 0.75
N PRO A 53 5.17 -16.11 -0.46
CA PRO A 53 4.55 -16.57 -1.69
C PRO A 53 4.25 -18.07 -1.66
N THR A 54 3.00 -18.44 -1.96
CA THR A 54 2.57 -19.85 -2.07
C THR A 54 2.53 -20.30 -3.51
N THR A 55 2.88 -21.56 -3.78
CA THR A 55 2.87 -22.15 -5.12
C THR A 55 1.55 -22.83 -5.51
N GLN A 56 0.63 -22.98 -4.56
CA GLN A 56 -0.64 -23.68 -4.77
C GLN A 56 -1.67 -22.76 -5.46
N PRO A 57 -2.22 -23.15 -6.62
CA PRO A 57 -3.30 -22.40 -7.24
C PRO A 57 -4.58 -22.51 -6.39
N PRO A 58 -5.44 -21.47 -6.38
CA PRO A 58 -6.72 -21.52 -5.66
C PRO A 58 -7.62 -22.65 -6.18
N ALA A 59 -8.34 -23.32 -5.27
CA ALA A 59 -9.28 -24.37 -5.63
C ALA A 59 -10.60 -23.80 -6.19
N GLY A 60 -10.80 -23.91 -7.51
CA GLY A 60 -12.05 -23.61 -8.22
C GLY A 60 -12.55 -22.16 -8.10
N PRO A 61 -13.71 -21.84 -8.72
CA PRO A 61 -14.48 -20.70 -8.28
C PRO A 61 -15.15 -21.06 -6.94
N ASN A 62 -14.80 -20.34 -5.89
CA ASN A 62 -15.36 -20.49 -4.55
C ASN A 62 -15.83 -19.16 -3.97
N GLY A 63 -15.82 -18.08 -4.75
CA GLY A 63 -16.20 -16.73 -4.33
C GLY A 63 -15.08 -15.97 -3.64
N ALA A 64 -13.82 -16.24 -3.98
CA ALA A 64 -12.66 -15.59 -3.38
C ALA A 64 -12.70 -14.06 -3.50
N TRP A 65 -13.10 -13.52 -4.66
CA TRP A 65 -13.25 -12.08 -4.84
C TRP A 65 -14.41 -11.53 -4.00
N LEU A 66 -15.56 -12.21 -3.98
CA LEU A 66 -16.71 -11.76 -3.17
C LEU A 66 -16.37 -11.68 -1.67
N ARG A 67 -15.61 -12.66 -1.16
CA ARG A 67 -15.15 -12.67 0.24
C ARG A 67 -14.15 -11.55 0.53
N TYR A 68 -13.30 -11.19 -0.42
CA TYR A 68 -12.37 -10.07 -0.27
C TYR A 68 -13.11 -8.73 -0.35
N ARG A 69 -13.92 -8.53 -1.41
CA ARG A 69 -14.70 -7.33 -1.68
C ARG A 69 -15.56 -6.91 -0.49
N LYS A 70 -16.28 -7.85 0.14
CA LYS A 70 -17.20 -7.57 1.25
C LYS A 70 -16.51 -7.13 2.56
N GLN A 71 -15.19 -7.23 2.66
CA GLN A 71 -14.43 -6.70 3.80
C GLN A 71 -14.31 -5.18 3.75
N PHE A 72 -14.37 -4.60 2.54
CA PHE A 72 -14.12 -3.18 2.29
C PHE A 72 -15.37 -2.45 1.80
N ILE A 73 -16.14 -3.06 0.90
CA ILE A 73 -17.30 -2.40 0.27
C ILE A 73 -18.57 -2.80 1.01
N THR A 74 -18.79 -2.15 2.15
CA THR A 74 -19.98 -2.29 3.01
C THR A 74 -20.68 -0.93 3.13
N PRO A 75 -21.98 -0.89 3.50
CA PRO A 75 -22.68 0.37 3.71
C PRO A 75 -21.97 1.31 4.69
N ASP A 76 -21.49 0.77 5.82
CA ASP A 76 -20.77 1.55 6.84
C ASP A 76 -19.46 2.15 6.30
N ASN A 77 -18.63 1.35 5.61
CA ASN A 77 -17.41 1.87 5.02
C ASN A 77 -17.70 2.91 3.93
N VAL A 78 -18.69 2.67 3.06
CA VAL A 78 -19.04 3.64 2.02
C VAL A 78 -19.47 4.98 2.62
N GLN A 79 -20.29 4.97 3.68
CA GLN A 79 -20.70 6.21 4.36
C GLN A 79 -19.53 6.90 5.07
N ASN A 80 -18.64 6.13 5.71
CA ASN A 80 -17.43 6.68 6.30
C ASN A 80 -16.49 7.31 5.25
N GLY A 81 -16.44 6.74 4.04
CA GLY A 81 -15.70 7.29 2.91
C GLY A 81 -16.32 8.57 2.36
N VAL A 82 -17.66 8.66 2.31
CA VAL A 82 -18.38 9.89 1.95
C VAL A 82 -18.04 11.00 2.95
N ALA A 83 -18.09 10.70 4.25
CA ALA A 83 -17.73 11.64 5.29
C ALA A 83 -16.28 12.14 5.16
N PHE A 84 -15.32 11.22 4.96
CA PHE A 84 -13.92 11.60 4.73
C PHE A 84 -13.74 12.46 3.48
N TRP A 85 -14.37 12.08 2.36
CA TRP A 85 -14.27 12.85 1.13
C TRP A 85 -14.80 14.26 1.33
N ASN A 86 -16.01 14.42 1.89
CA ASN A 86 -16.60 15.73 2.12
C ASN A 86 -15.76 16.58 3.09
N GLN A 87 -15.19 15.96 4.12
CA GLN A 87 -14.35 16.67 5.09
C GLN A 87 -13.05 17.22 4.47
N TYR A 88 -12.45 16.48 3.53
CA TYR A 88 -11.17 16.84 2.91
C TYR A 88 -11.30 17.15 1.42
N GLU A 89 -12.47 17.64 0.98
CA GLU A 89 -12.79 17.84 -0.43
C GLU A 89 -11.80 18.80 -1.11
N ASP A 90 -11.42 19.89 -0.43
CA ASP A 90 -10.46 20.86 -0.95
C ASP A 90 -9.07 20.24 -1.16
N ALA A 91 -8.59 19.44 -0.21
CA ALA A 91 -7.31 18.74 -0.33
C ALA A 91 -7.36 17.71 -1.46
N LEU A 92 -8.44 16.94 -1.57
CA LEU A 92 -8.63 15.96 -2.64
C LEU A 92 -8.69 16.63 -4.02
N ASN A 93 -9.42 17.74 -4.14
CA ASN A 93 -9.51 18.51 -5.37
C ASN A 93 -8.16 19.11 -5.77
N ARG A 94 -7.42 19.66 -4.80
CA ARG A 94 -6.06 20.18 -5.03
C ARG A 94 -5.11 19.06 -5.45
N ALA A 95 -5.18 17.88 -4.83
CA ALA A 95 -4.38 16.73 -5.22
C ALA A 95 -4.68 16.29 -6.66
N TRP A 96 -5.95 16.32 -7.06
CA TRP A 96 -6.34 16.03 -8.45
C TRP A 96 -5.81 17.09 -9.45
N GLN A 97 -5.82 18.37 -9.08
CA GLN A 97 -5.26 19.43 -9.91
C GLN A 97 -3.75 19.30 -10.08
N VAL A 98 -3.01 19.06 -8.99
CA VAL A 98 -1.53 19.00 -8.97
C VAL A 98 -0.99 17.69 -9.57
N TYR A 99 -1.61 16.56 -9.22
CA TYR A 99 -1.09 15.24 -9.55
C TYR A 99 -1.89 14.47 -10.60
N GLY A 100 -3.12 14.91 -10.92
CA GLY A 100 -3.97 14.23 -11.89
C GLY A 100 -4.62 12.94 -11.39
N VAL A 101 -4.45 12.62 -10.11
CA VAL A 101 -5.05 11.45 -9.45
C VAL A 101 -6.42 11.84 -8.92
N PRO A 102 -7.51 11.18 -9.36
CA PRO A 102 -8.85 11.61 -8.99
C PRO A 102 -9.18 11.24 -7.53
N PRO A 103 -10.06 12.02 -6.87
CA PRO A 103 -10.35 11.83 -5.44
C PRO A 103 -10.80 10.40 -5.07
N GLU A 104 -11.58 9.72 -5.93
CA GLU A 104 -12.05 8.36 -5.65
C GLU A 104 -10.90 7.35 -5.47
N ILE A 105 -9.77 7.54 -6.15
CA ILE A 105 -8.60 6.68 -5.99
C ILE A 105 -7.93 6.92 -4.65
N ILE A 106 -7.73 8.19 -4.27
CA ILE A 106 -7.11 8.57 -3.00
C ILE A 106 -7.98 8.10 -1.82
N VAL A 107 -9.29 8.37 -1.89
CA VAL A 107 -10.27 7.92 -0.89
C VAL A 107 -10.33 6.40 -0.82
N GLY A 108 -10.26 5.71 -1.97
CA GLY A 108 -10.22 4.26 -2.04
C GLY A 108 -8.97 3.67 -1.38
N ILE A 109 -7.79 4.27 -1.61
CA ILE A 109 -6.52 3.85 -0.99
C ILE A 109 -6.60 4.01 0.52
N ILE A 110 -6.87 5.23 1.01
CA ILE A 110 -6.91 5.51 2.45
C ILE A 110 -8.02 4.68 3.15
N GLY A 111 -9.12 4.42 2.45
CA GLY A 111 -10.21 3.56 2.94
C GLY A 111 -9.81 2.09 3.10
N VAL A 112 -9.13 1.51 2.10
CA VAL A 112 -8.64 0.12 2.17
C VAL A 112 -7.50 -0.02 3.18
N GLU A 113 -6.58 0.93 3.23
CA GLU A 113 -5.40 0.87 4.11
C GLU A 113 -5.75 1.02 5.59
N THR A 114 -6.57 2.03 5.95
CA THR A 114 -6.77 2.39 7.37
C THR A 114 -8.21 2.66 7.75
N ARG A 115 -9.17 2.49 6.85
CA ARG A 115 -10.56 2.97 7.02
C ARG A 115 -10.58 4.45 7.41
N TRP A 116 -9.82 5.27 6.69
CA TRP A 116 -9.71 6.71 6.92
C TRP A 116 -9.26 7.04 8.35
N GLY A 117 -8.12 6.47 8.76
CA GLY A 117 -7.47 6.75 10.04
C GLY A 117 -7.98 5.94 11.24
N ARG A 118 -9.06 5.16 11.09
CA ARG A 118 -9.63 4.37 12.21
C ARG A 118 -8.74 3.18 12.61
N ILE A 119 -8.00 2.61 11.66
CA ILE A 119 -7.15 1.44 11.86
C ILE A 119 -5.76 1.72 11.26
N MET A 120 -4.96 2.53 11.94
CA MET A 120 -3.59 2.85 11.47
C MET A 120 -2.52 1.85 11.94
N GLY A 121 -2.90 0.91 12.80
CA GLY A 121 -1.99 -0.05 13.43
C GLY A 121 -1.63 0.35 14.87
N LYS A 122 -1.10 -0.61 15.63
CA LYS A 122 -0.83 -0.48 17.07
C LYS A 122 0.60 -0.88 17.45
N THR A 123 1.36 -1.38 16.50
CA THR A 123 2.73 -1.87 16.70
C THR A 123 3.68 -0.68 16.61
N ARG A 124 4.61 -0.51 17.56
CA ARG A 124 5.65 0.51 17.40
C ARG A 124 6.46 0.21 16.15
N ILE A 125 6.71 1.21 15.33
CA ILE A 125 7.44 1.04 14.07
C ILE A 125 8.85 0.50 14.34
N LEU A 126 9.51 1.03 15.37
CA LEU A 126 10.81 0.55 15.82
C LEU A 126 10.81 -0.95 16.12
N ASP A 127 9.83 -1.45 16.89
CA ASP A 127 9.76 -2.86 17.26
C ASP A 127 9.59 -3.77 16.03
N ALA A 128 8.71 -3.39 15.10
CA ALA A 128 8.45 -4.14 13.88
C ALA A 128 9.71 -4.21 12.99
N LEU A 129 10.30 -3.05 12.69
CA LEU A 129 11.43 -2.94 11.80
C LEU A 129 12.71 -3.54 12.41
N ALA A 130 12.98 -3.36 13.70
CA ALA A 130 14.10 -4.02 14.37
C ALA A 130 13.94 -5.54 14.37
N THR A 131 12.74 -6.05 14.68
CA THR A 131 12.44 -7.49 14.63
C THR A 131 12.74 -8.08 13.25
N LEU A 132 12.26 -7.41 12.19
CA LEU A 132 12.41 -7.89 10.82
C LEU A 132 13.83 -7.69 10.27
N SER A 133 14.53 -6.64 10.69
CA SER A 133 15.91 -6.38 10.27
C SER A 133 16.87 -7.39 10.90
N PHE A 134 16.71 -7.66 12.20
CA PHE A 134 17.74 -8.36 12.97
C PHE A 134 17.45 -9.84 13.18
N ASN A 135 16.21 -10.29 12.99
CA ASN A 135 15.79 -11.67 13.24
C ASN A 135 14.97 -12.30 12.08
N TYR A 136 14.96 -11.69 10.89
CA TYR A 136 14.25 -12.25 9.73
C TYR A 136 15.13 -12.33 8.46
N PRO A 137 16.01 -13.35 8.35
CA PRO A 137 17.03 -13.43 7.28
C PRO A 137 16.49 -13.26 5.86
N ARG A 138 15.30 -13.80 5.56
CA ARG A 138 14.69 -13.78 4.21
C ARG A 138 14.54 -12.36 3.63
N ARG A 139 14.36 -11.34 4.47
CA ARG A 139 14.17 -9.94 4.05
C ARG A 139 14.94 -8.94 4.93
N ALA A 140 15.98 -9.40 5.64
CA ALA A 140 16.71 -8.59 6.61
C ALA A 140 17.28 -7.31 5.99
N GLU A 141 17.87 -7.39 4.78
CA GLU A 141 18.43 -6.23 4.09
C GLU A 141 17.39 -5.17 3.74
N TYR A 142 16.23 -5.60 3.21
CA TYR A 142 15.11 -4.71 2.92
C TYR A 142 14.66 -3.97 4.18
N PHE A 143 14.34 -4.70 5.26
CA PHE A 143 13.85 -4.08 6.48
C PHE A 143 14.93 -3.26 7.21
N SER A 144 16.21 -3.59 7.04
CA SER A 144 17.31 -2.77 7.54
C SER A 144 17.36 -1.41 6.84
N GLY A 145 17.09 -1.36 5.52
CA GLY A 145 16.94 -0.11 4.79
C GLY A 145 15.72 0.71 5.24
N GLU A 146 14.60 0.04 5.54
CA GLU A 146 13.41 0.69 6.11
C GLU A 146 13.68 1.24 7.52
N LEU A 147 14.39 0.48 8.37
CA LEU A 147 14.77 0.92 9.72
C LEU A 147 15.73 2.11 9.69
N GLU A 148 16.71 2.08 8.78
CA GLU A 148 17.62 3.21 8.52
C GLU A 148 16.83 4.46 8.15
N THR A 149 15.91 4.33 7.19
CA THR A 149 15.09 5.45 6.72
C THR A 149 14.14 5.96 7.79
N PHE A 150 13.56 5.07 8.60
CA PHE A 150 12.68 5.41 9.71
C PHE A 150 13.39 6.25 10.77
N LEU A 151 14.61 5.87 11.16
CA LEU A 151 15.37 6.64 12.16
C LEU A 151 15.82 8.01 11.62
N LEU A 152 16.13 8.11 10.33
CA LEU A 152 16.40 9.38 9.69
C LEU A 152 15.16 10.27 9.66
N MET A 153 14.02 9.73 9.23
CA MET A 153 12.72 10.41 9.26
C MET A 153 12.41 10.95 10.66
N ALA A 154 12.49 10.11 11.70
CA ALA A 154 12.19 10.53 13.05
C ALA A 154 13.14 11.65 13.53
N ARG A 155 14.43 11.60 13.16
CA ARG A 155 15.38 12.67 13.49
C ARG A 155 15.04 13.96 12.76
N ASP A 156 14.71 13.90 11.47
CA ASP A 156 14.48 15.06 10.62
C ASP A 156 13.15 15.76 11.00
N GLU A 157 12.10 14.98 11.30
CA GLU A 157 10.79 15.48 11.80
C GLU A 157 10.75 15.70 13.32
N GLN A 158 11.87 15.49 14.02
CA GLN A 158 11.99 15.65 15.48
C GLN A 158 11.02 14.77 16.31
N ASP A 159 10.62 13.63 15.77
CA ASP A 159 9.82 12.64 16.45
C ASP A 159 10.66 11.78 17.41
N ASP A 160 10.03 11.35 18.51
CA ASP A 160 10.55 10.23 19.29
C ASP A 160 10.24 8.91 18.55
N PRO A 161 11.25 8.16 18.09
CA PRO A 161 11.06 6.91 17.33
C PRO A 161 10.35 5.81 18.13
N LEU A 162 10.25 5.94 19.47
CA LEU A 162 9.53 5.00 20.33
C LEU A 162 8.02 5.27 20.36
N ASN A 163 7.55 6.44 19.92
CA ASN A 163 6.13 6.81 19.98
C ASN A 163 5.36 6.47 18.70
N LEU A 164 6.03 6.41 17.56
CA LEU A 164 5.42 6.15 16.27
C LEU A 164 4.91 4.69 16.17
N LYS A 165 3.66 4.54 15.74
CA LYS A 165 2.98 3.24 15.61
C LYS A 165 2.37 3.03 14.24
N GLY A 166 2.30 1.77 13.83
CA GLY A 166 1.68 1.38 12.58
C GLY A 166 1.52 -0.13 12.44
N SER A 167 1.68 -0.63 11.22
CA SER A 167 1.49 -2.05 10.91
C SER A 167 2.61 -2.93 11.47
N PHE A 168 2.37 -4.24 11.44
CA PHE A 168 3.38 -5.25 11.80
C PHE A 168 4.61 -5.24 10.88
N ALA A 169 4.53 -4.61 9.70
CA ALA A 169 5.63 -4.49 8.75
C ALA A 169 6.31 -3.12 8.76
N GLY A 170 5.88 -2.20 9.65
CA GLY A 170 6.41 -0.84 9.72
C GLY A 170 5.77 0.17 8.78
N ALA A 171 4.57 -0.12 8.26
CA ALA A 171 3.79 0.82 7.46
C ALA A 171 3.06 1.84 8.36
N MET A 172 3.00 3.11 7.93
CA MET A 172 2.70 4.26 8.79
C MET A 172 1.55 5.13 8.27
N GLY A 173 0.80 5.72 9.21
CA GLY A 173 -0.18 6.77 8.90
C GLY A 173 -1.40 6.33 8.09
N TYR A 174 -2.15 7.31 7.58
CA TYR A 174 -3.40 7.12 6.83
C TYR A 174 -3.25 6.27 5.58
N GLY A 175 -2.12 6.44 4.87
CA GLY A 175 -1.81 5.72 3.65
C GLY A 175 -1.01 4.43 3.86
N GLN A 176 -0.61 4.08 5.09
CA GLN A 176 0.29 2.94 5.35
C GLN A 176 1.58 3.02 4.51
N PHE A 177 2.23 4.18 4.48
CA PHE A 177 3.51 4.34 3.80
C PHE A 177 4.62 3.58 4.55
N MET A 178 5.45 2.86 3.81
CA MET A 178 6.73 2.38 4.34
C MET A 178 7.70 3.56 4.49
N PRO A 179 8.71 3.51 5.38
CA PRO A 179 9.72 4.56 5.51
C PRO A 179 10.40 4.97 4.19
N SER A 180 10.71 4.02 3.32
CA SER A 180 11.24 4.32 1.98
C SER A 180 10.24 5.12 1.12
N SER A 181 8.96 4.76 1.19
CA SER A 181 7.90 5.50 0.48
C SER A 181 7.69 6.90 1.04
N TYR A 182 7.85 7.09 2.35
CA TYR A 182 7.88 8.43 2.96
C TYR A 182 8.96 9.27 2.31
N LYS A 183 10.19 8.77 2.34
CA LYS A 183 11.36 9.48 1.83
C LYS A 183 11.23 9.85 0.35
N GLU A 184 10.67 8.96 -0.46
CA GLU A 184 10.63 9.16 -1.91
C GLU A 184 9.39 9.92 -2.40
N TYR A 185 8.25 9.80 -1.70
CA TYR A 185 6.96 10.24 -2.25
C TYR A 185 6.10 11.06 -1.29
N ALA A 186 6.39 11.09 0.01
CA ALA A 186 5.60 11.92 0.91
C ALA A 186 5.87 13.40 0.68
N VAL A 187 4.84 14.22 0.87
CA VAL A 187 4.88 15.66 0.63
C VAL A 187 4.16 16.39 1.75
N ASP A 188 4.70 17.53 2.16
CA ASP A 188 4.00 18.53 2.96
C ASP A 188 2.90 19.12 2.07
N PHE A 189 1.67 18.63 2.27
CA PHE A 189 0.53 19.04 1.47
C PHE A 189 -0.37 20.00 2.22
N ASN A 190 -0.26 20.10 3.54
CA ASN A 190 -0.95 21.12 4.34
C ASN A 190 -0.20 22.47 4.37
N GLY A 191 1.09 22.48 4.03
CA GLY A 191 1.96 23.65 3.91
C GLY A 191 2.54 24.15 5.23
N ASP A 192 2.61 23.32 6.27
CA ASP A 192 3.10 23.72 7.60
C ASP A 192 4.62 23.57 7.79
N GLY A 193 5.32 23.06 6.78
CA GLY A 193 6.77 22.85 6.79
C GLY A 193 7.20 21.45 7.26
N HIS A 194 6.26 20.59 7.63
CA HIS A 194 6.50 19.21 8.07
C HIS A 194 5.79 18.20 7.16
N ILE A 195 6.27 16.96 7.14
CA ILE A 195 5.58 15.87 6.44
C ILE A 195 5.05 14.88 7.46
N ASN A 196 3.77 14.98 7.80
CA ASN A 196 3.16 14.14 8.81
C ASN A 196 2.25 13.06 8.17
N LEU A 197 2.68 11.80 8.17
CA LEU A 197 1.87 10.69 7.64
C LEU A 197 0.55 10.44 8.40
N TRP A 198 0.43 10.97 9.62
CA TRP A 198 -0.78 10.95 10.43
C TRP A 198 -1.62 12.23 10.28
N ASP A 199 -1.19 13.20 9.46
CA ASP A 199 -2.06 14.27 8.97
C ASP A 199 -2.79 13.79 7.69
N PRO A 200 -4.12 13.93 7.62
CA PRO A 200 -4.90 13.45 6.48
C PRO A 200 -4.65 14.25 5.20
N VAL A 201 -4.32 15.54 5.27
CA VAL A 201 -4.03 16.38 4.10
C VAL A 201 -2.69 15.99 3.50
N ASP A 202 -1.65 15.82 4.30
CA ASP A 202 -0.35 15.32 3.87
C ASP A 202 -0.46 13.91 3.28
N ALA A 203 -1.25 13.03 3.91
CA ALA A 203 -1.49 11.70 3.38
C ALA A 203 -2.19 11.75 2.01
N ILE A 204 -3.19 12.62 1.82
CA ILE A 204 -3.86 12.82 0.52
C ILE A 204 -2.84 13.24 -0.56
N GLY A 205 -2.02 14.24 -0.28
CA GLY A 205 -0.99 14.70 -1.20
C GLY A 205 0.06 13.63 -1.51
N SER A 206 0.51 12.93 -0.47
CA SER A 206 1.51 11.87 -0.55
C SER A 206 1.03 10.69 -1.39
N VAL A 207 -0.21 10.21 -1.18
CA VAL A 207 -0.82 9.17 -2.03
C VAL A 207 -0.90 9.65 -3.47
N ALA A 208 -1.34 10.88 -3.72
CA ALA A 208 -1.45 11.41 -5.07
C ALA A 208 -0.07 11.53 -5.77
N ASN A 209 0.96 12.00 -5.05
CA ASN A 209 2.32 12.07 -5.56
C ASN A 209 2.89 10.69 -5.87
N TYR A 210 2.68 9.71 -4.97
CA TYR A 210 3.07 8.31 -5.19
C TYR A 210 2.47 7.77 -6.49
N PHE A 211 1.17 7.96 -6.71
CA PHE A 211 0.48 7.49 -7.91
C PHE A 211 1.02 8.13 -9.19
N LYS A 212 1.25 9.45 -9.19
CA LYS A 212 1.86 10.15 -10.32
C LYS A 212 3.26 9.63 -10.62
N ALA A 213 4.10 9.44 -9.58
CA ALA A 213 5.45 8.92 -9.73
C ALA A 213 5.46 7.48 -10.30
N HIS A 214 4.41 6.70 -10.01
CA HIS A 214 4.22 5.34 -10.52
C HIS A 214 3.42 5.27 -11.84
N GLY A 215 3.33 6.40 -12.55
CA GLY A 215 2.84 6.43 -13.93
C GLY A 215 1.31 6.54 -14.07
N TRP A 216 0.60 7.05 -13.07
CA TRP A 216 -0.82 7.35 -13.20
C TRP A 216 -1.08 8.32 -14.37
N VAL A 217 -1.99 7.94 -15.28
CA VAL A 217 -2.38 8.76 -16.42
C VAL A 217 -3.73 9.42 -16.12
N LYS A 218 -3.73 10.75 -16.00
CA LYS A 218 -4.94 11.54 -15.70
C LYS A 218 -6.03 11.29 -16.76
N GLY A 219 -7.22 10.91 -16.28
CA GLY A 219 -8.40 10.69 -17.13
C GLY A 219 -8.41 9.36 -17.90
N ASP A 220 -7.37 8.53 -17.76
CA ASP A 220 -7.33 7.22 -18.40
C ASP A 220 -8.07 6.16 -17.58
N THR A 221 -8.59 5.15 -18.27
CA THR A 221 -9.43 4.11 -17.70
C THR A 221 -8.60 3.15 -16.85
N VAL A 222 -9.13 2.75 -15.69
CA VAL A 222 -8.46 1.79 -14.79
C VAL A 222 -8.56 0.37 -15.34
N ALA A 223 -9.77 -0.14 -15.50
CA ALA A 223 -10.03 -1.46 -16.05
C ALA A 223 -11.42 -1.51 -16.69
N VAL A 224 -11.61 -2.39 -17.67
CA VAL A 224 -12.88 -2.57 -18.37
C VAL A 224 -13.35 -4.02 -18.22
N PRO A 225 -14.60 -4.28 -17.77
CA PRO A 225 -15.10 -5.65 -17.71
C PRO A 225 -15.23 -6.26 -19.11
N ALA A 226 -15.01 -7.55 -19.21
CA ALA A 226 -15.11 -8.30 -20.45
C ALA A 226 -16.39 -9.14 -20.48
N ASN A 227 -17.02 -9.26 -21.65
CA ASN A 227 -17.92 -10.35 -21.99
C ASN A 227 -17.10 -11.55 -22.48
N GLY A 228 -17.62 -12.76 -22.26
CA GLY A 228 -16.93 -14.01 -22.64
C GLY A 228 -16.05 -14.58 -21.53
N GLN A 229 -15.26 -15.61 -21.86
CA GLN A 229 -14.38 -16.34 -20.94
C GLN A 229 -13.08 -16.68 -21.65
N ALA A 230 -11.94 -16.60 -20.94
CA ALA A 230 -10.63 -16.98 -21.46
C ALA A 230 -9.89 -17.96 -20.50
N PRO A 231 -10.43 -19.17 -20.26
CA PRO A 231 -9.89 -20.09 -19.26
C PRO A 231 -8.50 -20.63 -19.59
N GLY A 232 -8.12 -20.65 -20.88
CA GLY A 232 -6.82 -21.15 -21.34
C GLY A 232 -5.67 -20.15 -21.21
N LEU A 233 -5.96 -18.87 -20.93
CA LEU A 233 -4.92 -17.85 -20.75
C LEU A 233 -4.53 -17.71 -19.28
N ALA A 234 -3.23 -17.50 -19.05
CA ALA A 234 -2.75 -17.06 -17.74
C ALA A 234 -3.40 -15.71 -17.39
N ASN A 235 -3.64 -15.48 -16.10
CA ASN A 235 -4.31 -14.28 -15.61
C ASN A 235 -3.56 -13.69 -14.41
N GLY A 236 -3.89 -12.43 -14.10
CA GLY A 236 -3.27 -11.65 -13.04
C GLY A 236 -2.72 -10.33 -13.56
N PHE A 237 -2.53 -9.37 -12.66
CA PHE A 237 -2.12 -8.00 -13.01
C PHE A 237 -0.76 -7.88 -13.71
N LYS A 238 0.08 -8.93 -13.66
CA LYS A 238 1.38 -8.99 -14.35
C LYS A 238 1.30 -9.54 -15.78
N THR A 239 0.16 -10.11 -16.18
CA THR A 239 0.00 -10.62 -17.53
C THR A 239 -0.09 -9.48 -18.53
N LYS A 240 0.25 -9.75 -19.79
CA LYS A 240 0.19 -8.76 -20.86
C LYS A 240 -0.16 -9.46 -22.16
N TYR A 241 -1.26 -9.04 -22.78
CA TYR A 241 -1.77 -9.57 -24.04
C TYR A 241 -2.15 -8.42 -24.96
N SER A 242 -1.99 -8.60 -26.26
CA SER A 242 -2.60 -7.70 -27.23
C SER A 242 -4.13 -7.82 -27.18
N LEU A 243 -4.85 -6.77 -27.55
CA LEU A 243 -6.31 -6.83 -27.64
C LEU A 243 -6.79 -7.87 -28.65
N SER A 244 -6.02 -8.10 -29.73
CA SER A 244 -6.30 -9.14 -30.72
C SER A 244 -6.19 -10.55 -30.14
N GLN A 245 -5.20 -10.81 -29.26
CA GLN A 245 -5.07 -12.09 -28.56
C GLN A 245 -6.26 -12.33 -27.62
N LEU A 246 -6.69 -11.31 -26.88
CA LEU A 246 -7.84 -11.41 -25.99
C LEU A 246 -9.16 -11.62 -26.76
N ALA A 247 -9.31 -10.94 -27.90
CA ALA A 247 -10.44 -11.16 -28.80
C ALA A 247 -10.46 -12.59 -29.38
N ALA A 248 -9.32 -13.10 -29.83
CA ALA A 248 -9.19 -14.48 -30.31
C ALA A 248 -9.46 -15.52 -29.21
N ALA A 249 -9.22 -15.17 -27.94
CA ALA A 249 -9.58 -16.00 -26.78
C ALA A 249 -11.07 -15.91 -26.40
N GLY A 250 -11.88 -15.16 -27.15
CA GLY A 250 -13.33 -15.07 -26.96
C GLY A 250 -13.80 -13.94 -26.04
N LEU A 251 -12.94 -12.95 -25.76
CA LEU A 251 -13.30 -11.79 -24.94
C LEU A 251 -13.69 -10.58 -25.80
N THR A 252 -14.69 -9.83 -25.35
CA THR A 252 -15.02 -8.50 -25.90
C THR A 252 -15.18 -7.50 -24.76
N PRO A 253 -14.69 -6.25 -24.89
CA PRO A 253 -14.79 -5.27 -23.82
C PRO A 253 -16.20 -4.70 -23.72
N GLN A 254 -16.70 -4.50 -22.50
CA GLN A 254 -18.03 -3.91 -22.26
C GLN A 254 -18.07 -2.38 -22.49
N GLN A 255 -16.91 -1.75 -22.56
CA GLN A 255 -16.75 -0.31 -22.82
C GLN A 255 -15.59 -0.10 -23.81
N SER A 256 -15.50 1.09 -24.41
CA SER A 256 -14.37 1.41 -25.30
C SER A 256 -13.04 1.31 -24.55
N LEU A 257 -12.07 0.66 -25.19
CA LEU A 257 -10.67 0.62 -24.72
C LEU A 257 -9.86 1.80 -25.26
N GLY A 258 -10.49 2.77 -25.94
CA GLY A 258 -9.80 3.91 -26.53
C GLY A 258 -8.67 3.48 -27.48
N ASN A 259 -7.48 4.05 -27.28
CA ASN A 259 -6.30 3.76 -28.09
C ASN A 259 -5.41 2.63 -27.53
N HIS A 260 -5.81 1.98 -26.43
CA HIS A 260 -5.04 0.91 -25.82
C HIS A 260 -4.87 -0.26 -26.80
N GLN A 261 -3.66 -0.82 -26.89
CA GLN A 261 -3.34 -1.94 -27.78
C GLN A 261 -3.11 -3.25 -27.02
N GLU A 262 -2.90 -3.15 -25.71
CA GLU A 262 -2.58 -4.26 -24.83
C GLU A 262 -3.29 -4.09 -23.50
N ALA A 263 -3.56 -5.20 -22.81
CA ALA A 263 -4.10 -5.21 -21.46
C ALA A 263 -3.59 -6.43 -20.69
N SER A 264 -3.61 -6.32 -19.37
CA SER A 264 -3.52 -7.50 -18.50
C SER A 264 -4.87 -8.24 -18.48
N LEU A 265 -4.83 -9.57 -18.39
CA LEU A 265 -6.03 -10.37 -18.21
C LEU A 265 -6.29 -10.55 -16.72
N LEU A 266 -7.29 -9.84 -16.19
CA LEU A 266 -7.70 -10.01 -14.81
C LEU A 266 -8.85 -11.03 -14.74
N ARG A 267 -8.85 -11.86 -13.70
CA ARG A 267 -9.88 -12.85 -13.44
C ARG A 267 -10.32 -12.77 -11.97
N LEU A 268 -11.59 -12.48 -11.74
CA LEU A 268 -12.18 -12.42 -10.41
C LEU A 268 -13.10 -13.62 -10.20
N ASP A 269 -12.91 -14.33 -9.09
CA ASP A 269 -13.74 -15.46 -8.69
C ASP A 269 -15.01 -14.96 -7.97
N ILE A 270 -16.14 -15.01 -8.70
CA ILE A 270 -17.44 -14.56 -8.22
C ILE A 270 -18.31 -15.70 -7.65
N GLY A 271 -17.73 -16.88 -7.41
CA GLY A 271 -18.43 -18.04 -6.82
C GLY A 271 -19.18 -18.87 -7.85
N THR A 272 -20.11 -18.25 -8.61
CA THR A 272 -20.82 -18.94 -9.70
C THR A 272 -19.95 -19.18 -10.94
N GLY A 273 -18.78 -18.55 -11.00
CA GLY A 273 -17.85 -18.62 -12.12
C GLY A 273 -16.78 -17.54 -12.03
N TYR A 274 -16.23 -17.15 -13.17
CA TYR A 274 -15.20 -16.12 -13.26
C TYR A 274 -15.67 -14.91 -14.06
N GLN A 275 -15.37 -13.72 -13.53
CA GLN A 275 -15.51 -12.46 -14.25
C GLN A 275 -14.15 -12.03 -14.79
N TYR A 276 -14.06 -11.78 -16.09
CA TYR A 276 -12.82 -11.32 -16.74
C TYR A 276 -12.83 -9.81 -16.96
N TRP A 277 -11.64 -9.20 -16.91
CA TRP A 277 -11.46 -7.78 -17.15
C TRP A 277 -10.18 -7.52 -17.94
N TYR A 278 -10.21 -6.46 -18.74
CA TYR A 278 -9.05 -5.82 -19.34
C TYR A 278 -8.45 -4.86 -18.31
N GLY A 279 -7.34 -5.24 -17.67
CA GLY A 279 -6.62 -4.36 -16.75
C GLY A 279 -5.67 -3.46 -17.51
N LEU A 280 -5.92 -2.15 -17.48
CA LEU A 280 -5.21 -1.11 -18.21
C LEU A 280 -4.07 -0.51 -17.36
N PRO A 281 -3.22 0.40 -17.90
CA PRO A 281 -2.05 0.91 -17.19
C PRO A 281 -2.36 1.46 -15.79
N ASN A 282 -3.46 2.23 -15.64
CA ASN A 282 -3.86 2.77 -14.33
C ASN A 282 -4.22 1.68 -13.30
N PHE A 283 -4.75 0.51 -13.71
CA PHE A 283 -4.92 -0.62 -12.79
C PHE A 283 -3.57 -1.13 -12.30
N TYR A 284 -2.58 -1.25 -13.20
CA TYR A 284 -1.23 -1.65 -12.81
C TYR A 284 -0.61 -0.64 -11.84
N THR A 285 -0.81 0.67 -12.04
CA THR A 285 -0.36 1.72 -11.11
C THR A 285 -0.92 1.52 -9.70
N ILE A 286 -2.21 1.17 -9.55
CA ILE A 286 -2.78 0.86 -8.22
C ILE A 286 -2.05 -0.35 -7.59
N THR A 287 -1.68 -1.36 -8.38
CA THR A 287 -0.93 -2.51 -7.86
C THR A 287 0.52 -2.21 -7.47
N ARG A 288 1.03 -0.99 -7.75
CA ARG A 288 2.35 -0.54 -7.24
C ARG A 288 2.27 -0.26 -5.75
N TYR A 289 1.14 0.26 -5.28
CA TYR A 289 0.87 0.48 -3.86
C TYR A 289 0.83 -0.84 -3.07
N ASN A 290 0.13 -1.85 -3.60
CA ASN A 290 0.15 -3.21 -3.07
C ASN A 290 -0.02 -4.23 -4.22
N HIS A 291 0.89 -5.20 -4.29
CA HIS A 291 1.07 -6.13 -5.41
C HIS A 291 -0.03 -7.22 -5.49
N SER A 292 -1.31 -6.83 -5.60
CA SER A 292 -2.45 -7.74 -5.57
C SER A 292 -3.60 -7.25 -6.47
N THR A 293 -4.13 -8.15 -7.30
CA THR A 293 -5.32 -7.88 -8.13
C THR A 293 -6.55 -7.57 -7.27
N HIS A 294 -6.78 -8.33 -6.19
CA HIS A 294 -7.91 -8.11 -5.30
C HIS A 294 -7.80 -6.76 -4.59
N TYR A 295 -6.60 -6.37 -4.17
CA TYR A 295 -6.35 -5.06 -3.55
C TYR A 295 -6.73 -3.94 -4.52
N ALA A 296 -6.15 -3.93 -5.73
CA ALA A 296 -6.35 -2.85 -6.68
C ALA A 296 -7.82 -2.72 -7.11
N MET A 297 -8.51 -3.85 -7.29
CA MET A 297 -9.94 -3.86 -7.60
C MET A 297 -10.78 -3.37 -6.41
N ALA A 298 -10.41 -3.70 -5.17
CA ALA A 298 -11.13 -3.23 -3.99
C ALA A 298 -10.96 -1.73 -3.76
N VAL A 299 -9.75 -1.20 -3.92
CA VAL A 299 -9.46 0.24 -3.88
C VAL A 299 -10.34 0.98 -4.89
N TRP A 300 -10.28 0.57 -6.16
CA TRP A 300 -11.00 1.24 -7.22
C TRP A 300 -12.52 1.17 -7.02
N GLN A 301 -13.07 -0.02 -6.74
CA GLN A 301 -14.51 -0.17 -6.55
C GLN A 301 -15.02 0.48 -5.27
N LEU A 302 -14.22 0.54 -4.20
CA LEU A 302 -14.58 1.30 -2.99
C LEU A 302 -14.68 2.79 -3.31
N GLY A 303 -13.69 3.34 -4.00
CA GLY A 303 -13.70 4.73 -4.46
C GLY A 303 -14.93 5.06 -5.30
N GLN A 304 -15.26 4.21 -6.28
CA GLN A 304 -16.46 4.36 -7.10
C GLN A 304 -17.75 4.29 -6.28
N ALA A 305 -17.83 3.37 -5.31
CA ALA A 305 -19.00 3.24 -4.45
C ALA A 305 -19.21 4.49 -3.59
N VAL A 306 -18.12 5.07 -3.05
CA VAL A 306 -18.17 6.35 -2.32
C VAL A 306 -18.59 7.49 -3.24
N ALA A 307 -17.97 7.64 -4.43
CA ALA A 307 -18.31 8.68 -5.38
C ALA A 307 -19.79 8.65 -5.78
N LEU A 308 -20.34 7.45 -6.05
CA LEU A 308 -21.76 7.29 -6.36
C LEU A 308 -22.67 7.65 -5.17
N ALA A 309 -22.27 7.30 -3.95
CA ALA A 309 -23.04 7.62 -2.75
C ALA A 309 -23.05 9.12 -2.41
N ARG A 310 -22.07 9.90 -2.88
CA ARG A 310 -22.07 11.38 -2.72
C ARG A 310 -23.11 12.09 -3.59
N VAL A 311 -23.57 11.45 -4.67
CA VAL A 311 -24.52 12.04 -5.64
C VAL A 311 -25.98 11.66 -5.32
N ARG A 312 -26.20 10.66 -4.47
CA ARG A 312 -27.53 10.18 -4.07
C ARG A 312 -28.01 10.89 -2.81
#